data_AF-A0A2R6FJN8-F1
#
_entry.id   AF-A0A2R6FJN8-F1
#
_cell.length_a   1.000
_cell.length_b   1.000
_cell.length_c   1.000
_cell.angle_alpha   90.00
_cell.angle_beta   90.00
_cell.angle_gamma   90.00
#
_symmetry.space_group_name_H-M   'P 1'
#
loop_
_entity.id
_entity.type
_entity.pdbx_description
1 polymer ?
#
loop_
_entity_poly.entity_id
_entity_poly.type
_entity_poly.pdbx_seq_one_letter_code
_entity_poly.pdbx_strand_id
1 'polypeptide(L)'
;MYSIYPRARERIYHYVGFVLALHIGAHATHTFTHLTIPVTLPTPLTVFTIFVVFIAPVGGFLLLLRGDSLFGGIIFVASMAISLALGGTFHFVLQNPDHVSSVPNGVLGFTFEMTAVAVALIDLVGSILGGLVIWAQTSNLPVSLRQSGRISGLPSSGFRPLTRFTYWFSKRIFGEVPEPVTIMAHNNQILWGTSAFEMALDRAGHVDERLKELTVLKAAKVIGCDFCVDIGTSEAQDLGIPHEQLAELHRFEESDAFNELERLVLRYAVAVSTTPTDVPDGMYDELSTNFDEAEMVELTAAIAFENYRARFNHAFEIKSQGFSEGGLCPRMEEPPTVQE
;
A
#
# COMPACT_ATOMS: atom_id res chain seq x y z
N MET A 1 -12.02 7.55 23.82
CA MET A 1 -10.81 8.31 24.24
C MET A 1 -10.72 9.54 23.35
N TYR A 2 -10.90 10.75 23.90
CA TYR A 2 -10.90 12.01 23.14
C TYR A 2 -9.59 12.16 22.35
N SER A 3 -9.70 12.30 21.03
CA SER A 3 -8.58 12.40 20.10
C SER A 3 -7.80 13.69 20.35
N ILE A 4 -6.60 13.55 20.95
CA ILE A 4 -5.60 14.63 21.08
C ILE A 4 -4.94 14.93 19.71
N TYR A 5 -5.23 14.13 18.68
CA TYR A 5 -4.60 14.17 17.36
C TYR A 5 -5.00 15.30 16.39
N PRO A 6 -6.24 15.87 16.36
CA PRO A 6 -6.63 16.80 15.30
C PRO A 6 -5.81 18.10 15.36
N ARG A 7 -5.62 18.63 16.57
CA ARG A 7 -4.89 19.90 16.80
C ARG A 7 -3.39 19.79 16.53
N ALA A 8 -2.79 18.61 16.69
CA ALA A 8 -1.38 18.40 16.36
C ALA A 8 -1.17 18.30 14.84
N ARG A 9 -2.07 17.58 14.15
CA ARG A 9 -2.07 17.44 12.69
C ARG A 9 -2.27 18.79 11.99
N GLU A 10 -3.26 19.57 12.44
CA GLU A 10 -3.51 20.91 11.91
C GLU A 10 -2.27 21.79 12.05
N ARG A 11 -1.63 21.83 13.24
CA ARG A 11 -0.41 22.61 13.45
C ARG A 11 0.73 22.21 12.52
N ILE A 12 0.96 20.92 12.32
CA ILE A 12 2.01 20.43 11.40
C ILE A 12 1.75 20.90 9.97
N TYR A 13 0.51 20.84 9.48
CA TYR A 13 0.20 21.32 8.12
C TYR A 13 0.33 22.83 7.98
N HIS A 14 0.04 23.60 9.03
CA HIS A 14 0.34 25.04 9.04
C HIS A 14 1.83 25.30 8.89
N TYR A 15 2.70 24.55 9.58
CA TYR A 15 4.16 24.69 9.41
C TYR A 15 4.63 24.26 8.03
N VAL A 16 4.11 23.16 7.48
CA VAL A 16 4.43 22.72 6.10
C VAL A 16 4.01 23.78 5.08
N GLY A 17 2.80 24.34 5.22
CA GLY A 17 2.31 25.42 4.35
C GLY A 17 3.14 26.70 4.48
N PHE A 18 3.57 27.06 5.69
CA PHE A 18 4.46 28.21 5.91
C PHE A 18 5.82 28.01 5.24
N VAL A 19 6.43 26.83 5.40
CA VAL A 19 7.71 26.50 4.75
C VAL A 19 7.56 26.46 3.23
N LEU A 20 6.44 25.95 2.71
CA LEU A 20 6.14 26.01 1.27
C LEU A 20 6.07 27.45 0.76
N ALA A 21 5.42 28.36 1.50
CA ALA A 21 5.35 29.76 1.11
C ALA A 21 6.74 30.41 1.06
N LEU A 22 7.59 30.14 2.07
CA LEU A 22 8.98 30.59 2.08
C LEU A 22 9.78 30.01 0.92
N HIS A 23 9.61 28.72 0.64
CA HIS A 23 10.25 27.99 -0.45
C HIS A 23 9.98 28.64 -1.80
N ILE A 24 8.70 28.83 -2.14
CA ILE A 24 8.28 29.43 -3.40
C ILE A 24 8.81 30.87 -3.51
N GLY A 25 8.75 31.65 -2.42
CA GLY A 25 9.25 33.03 -2.41
C GLY A 25 10.78 33.12 -2.60
N ALA A 26 11.54 32.27 -1.90
CA ALA A 26 13.00 32.23 -2.00
C ALA A 26 13.44 31.80 -3.40
N HIS A 27 12.85 30.74 -3.95
CA HIS A 27 13.16 30.28 -5.31
C HIS A 27 12.72 31.25 -6.39
N ALA A 28 11.60 31.97 -6.24
CA ALA A 28 11.20 33.00 -7.20
C ALA A 28 12.26 34.13 -7.24
N THR A 29 12.73 34.56 -6.07
CA THR A 29 13.79 35.58 -5.94
C THR A 29 15.11 35.08 -6.52
N HIS A 30 15.49 33.83 -6.23
CA HIS A 30 16.70 33.22 -6.74
C HIS A 30 16.65 33.05 -8.28
N THR A 31 15.52 32.59 -8.81
CA THR A 31 15.30 32.46 -10.27
C THR A 31 15.42 33.81 -10.96
N PHE A 32 14.90 34.89 -10.35
CA PHE A 32 15.07 36.24 -10.88
C PHE A 32 16.56 36.62 -11.01
N THR A 33 17.40 36.26 -10.05
CA THR A 33 18.85 36.50 -10.14
C THR A 33 19.52 35.69 -11.26
N HIS A 34 19.15 34.43 -11.48
CA HIS A 34 19.63 33.61 -12.61
C HIS A 34 19.32 34.26 -13.96
N LEU A 35 18.09 34.75 -14.13
CA LEU A 35 17.63 35.39 -15.38
C LEU A 35 18.36 36.72 -15.65
N THR A 36 18.84 37.39 -14.59
CA THR A 36 19.49 38.70 -14.70
C THR A 36 21.02 38.60 -14.85
N ILE A 37 21.65 37.54 -14.29
CA ILE A 37 23.11 37.31 -14.33
C ILE A 37 23.52 36.34 -15.46
N PRO A 38 22.74 36.30 -16.55
CA PRO A 38 22.55 35.19 -17.50
C PRO A 38 23.26 33.86 -17.16
N VAL A 39 22.95 33.29 -15.99
CA VAL A 39 23.41 31.94 -15.65
C VAL A 39 22.27 30.97 -15.91
N THR A 40 22.27 30.36 -17.09
CA THR A 40 21.15 29.56 -17.59
C THR A 40 21.47 28.07 -17.58
N LEU A 41 20.48 27.28 -17.16
CA LEU A 41 20.53 25.82 -17.24
C LEU A 41 20.10 25.35 -18.64
N PRO A 42 20.55 24.16 -19.10
CA PRO A 42 19.99 23.52 -20.28
C PRO A 42 18.48 23.32 -20.14
N THR A 43 17.74 23.47 -21.24
CA THR A 43 16.26 23.40 -21.25
C THR A 43 15.68 22.18 -20.52
N PRO A 44 16.19 20.94 -20.70
CA PRO A 44 15.66 19.79 -19.97
C PRO A 44 15.80 19.93 -18.45
N LEU A 45 16.92 20.48 -18.00
CA LEU A 45 17.18 20.72 -16.58
C LEU A 45 16.32 21.86 -16.05
N THR A 46 16.07 22.91 -16.84
CA THR A 46 15.11 23.98 -16.47
C THR A 46 13.71 23.43 -16.26
N VAL A 47 13.19 22.60 -17.17
CA VAL A 47 11.87 21.99 -17.06
C VAL A 47 11.78 21.10 -15.81
N PHE A 48 12.81 20.29 -15.59
CA PHE A 48 12.92 19.44 -14.40
C PHE A 48 12.90 20.28 -13.11
N THR A 49 13.71 21.34 -13.04
CA THR A 49 13.76 22.24 -11.89
C THR A 49 12.42 22.92 -11.66
N ILE A 50 11.72 23.38 -12.71
CA ILE A 50 10.37 23.97 -12.56
C ILE A 50 9.41 22.97 -11.91
N PHE A 51 9.42 21.73 -12.38
CA PHE A 51 8.57 20.68 -11.84
C PHE A 51 8.90 20.41 -10.37
N VAL A 52 10.17 20.16 -10.05
CA VAL A 52 10.61 19.78 -8.70
C VAL A 52 10.48 20.93 -7.71
N VAL A 53 10.78 22.17 -8.10
CA VAL A 53 10.82 23.31 -7.18
C VAL A 53 9.45 23.94 -6.99
N PHE A 54 8.62 24.03 -8.02
CA PHE A 54 7.35 24.76 -7.94
C PHE A 54 6.13 23.85 -7.97
N ILE A 55 6.10 22.84 -8.84
CA ILE A 55 4.88 22.04 -9.07
C ILE A 55 4.73 20.94 -8.02
N ALA A 56 5.75 20.10 -7.86
CA ALA A 56 5.74 18.95 -6.96
C ALA A 56 5.46 19.32 -5.49
N PRO A 57 6.12 20.32 -4.87
CA PRO A 57 5.89 20.62 -3.46
C PRO A 57 4.50 21.21 -3.20
N VAL A 58 3.97 21.99 -4.15
CA VAL A 58 2.58 22.46 -4.09
C VAL A 58 1.61 21.28 -4.22
N GLY A 59 1.82 20.39 -5.18
CA GLY A 59 1.02 19.17 -5.35
C GLY A 59 1.03 18.28 -4.11
N GLY A 60 2.22 18.07 -3.53
CA GLY A 60 2.39 17.34 -2.27
C GLY A 60 1.61 17.97 -1.13
N PHE A 61 1.69 19.29 -0.97
CA PHE A 61 0.93 20.01 0.06
C PHE A 61 -0.59 19.97 -0.16
N LEU A 62 -1.07 20.10 -1.40
CA LEU A 62 -2.49 19.97 -1.71
C LEU A 62 -3.04 18.57 -1.38
N LEU A 63 -2.25 17.52 -1.60
CA LEU A 63 -2.59 16.16 -1.19
C LEU A 63 -2.65 16.03 0.34
N LEU A 64 -1.73 16.67 1.08
CA LEU A 64 -1.82 16.74 2.55
C LEU A 64 -3.13 17.37 3.01
N LEU A 65 -3.57 18.46 2.36
CA LEU A 65 -4.83 19.14 2.68
C LEU A 65 -6.06 18.28 2.36
N ARG A 66 -6.00 17.42 1.34
CA ARG A 66 -7.07 16.47 0.98
C ARG A 66 -7.13 15.24 1.88
N GLY A 67 -6.16 15.06 2.76
CA GLY A 67 -6.10 13.94 3.70
C GLY A 67 -5.14 12.82 3.31
N ASP A 68 -4.58 12.85 2.08
CA ASP A 68 -3.59 11.91 1.55
C ASP A 68 -2.19 12.15 2.13
N SER A 69 -2.11 12.00 3.45
CA SER A 69 -1.02 12.49 4.28
C SER A 69 0.34 11.85 4.00
N LEU A 70 0.35 10.55 3.64
CA LEU A 70 1.60 9.87 3.28
C LEU A 70 2.07 10.30 1.90
N PHE A 71 1.23 10.16 0.88
CA PHE A 71 1.63 10.42 -0.50
C PHE A 71 1.96 11.90 -0.72
N GLY A 72 1.15 12.80 -0.16
CA GLY A 72 1.46 14.23 -0.13
C GLY A 72 2.77 14.53 0.61
N GLY A 73 3.02 13.84 1.72
CA GLY A 73 4.27 13.96 2.48
C GLY A 73 5.49 13.47 1.69
N ILE A 74 5.39 12.31 1.01
CA ILE A 74 6.46 11.74 0.19
C ILE A 74 6.80 12.68 -0.96
N ILE A 75 5.81 13.15 -1.72
CA ILE A 75 6.03 14.08 -2.83
C ILE A 75 6.72 15.35 -2.31
N PHE A 76 6.20 15.93 -1.22
CA PHE A 76 6.77 17.13 -0.63
C PHE A 76 8.23 16.93 -0.20
N VAL A 77 8.54 15.87 0.55
CA VAL A 77 9.91 15.55 0.98
C VAL A 77 10.83 15.29 -0.20
N ALA A 78 10.38 14.49 -1.17
CA ALA A 78 11.17 14.19 -2.35
C ALA A 78 11.51 15.46 -3.13
N SER A 79 10.54 16.36 -3.32
CA SER A 79 10.79 17.64 -3.99
C SER A 79 11.81 18.51 -3.24
N MET A 80 11.66 18.66 -1.92
CA MET A 80 12.58 19.48 -1.10
C MET A 80 13.98 18.88 -1.06
N ALA A 81 14.09 17.56 -0.92
CA ALA A 81 15.38 16.86 -0.88
C ALA A 81 16.11 16.89 -2.23
N ILE A 82 15.39 16.73 -3.34
CA ILE A 82 15.97 16.83 -4.68
C ILE A 82 16.40 18.27 -4.96
N SER A 83 15.58 19.27 -4.59
CA SER A 83 15.92 20.69 -4.69
C SER A 83 17.20 21.00 -3.89
N LEU A 84 17.27 20.56 -2.63
CA LEU A 84 18.44 20.71 -1.78
C LEU A 84 19.69 20.09 -2.39
N ALA A 85 19.57 18.86 -2.91
CA ALA A 85 20.69 18.15 -3.50
C ALA A 85 21.20 18.85 -4.75
N LEU A 86 20.30 19.30 -5.64
CA LEU A 86 20.68 20.01 -6.86
C LEU A 86 21.26 21.39 -6.55
N GLY A 87 20.54 22.23 -5.80
CA GLY A 87 21.01 23.55 -5.42
C GLY A 87 22.33 23.49 -4.64
N GLY A 88 22.40 22.61 -3.64
CA GLY A 88 23.63 22.35 -2.88
C GLY A 88 24.81 22.00 -3.78
N THR A 89 24.59 21.12 -4.75
CA THR A 89 25.63 20.66 -5.67
C THR A 89 26.08 21.76 -6.63
N PHE A 90 25.15 22.43 -7.30
CA PHE A 90 25.47 23.43 -8.33
C PHE A 90 25.97 24.75 -7.74
N HIS A 91 25.42 25.20 -6.60
CA HIS A 91 25.77 26.49 -6.03
C HIS A 91 27.01 26.44 -5.13
N PHE A 92 27.30 25.29 -4.49
CA PHE A 92 28.33 25.24 -3.44
C PHE A 92 29.40 24.14 -3.58
N VAL A 93 29.22 23.16 -4.47
CA VAL A 93 30.15 22.02 -4.59
C VAL A 93 30.87 22.01 -5.93
N LEU A 94 30.13 22.05 -7.03
CA LEU A 94 30.71 21.97 -8.36
C LEU A 94 31.15 23.35 -8.82
N GLN A 95 32.41 23.49 -9.23
CA GLN A 95 32.86 24.71 -9.89
C GLN A 95 32.21 24.81 -11.28
N ASN A 96 31.20 25.67 -11.38
CA ASN A 96 30.44 25.89 -12.60
C ASN A 96 29.92 27.35 -12.62
N PRO A 97 29.25 27.81 -13.69
CA PRO A 97 28.73 29.17 -13.76
C PRO A 97 27.73 29.55 -12.65
N ASP A 98 26.94 28.60 -12.13
CA ASP A 98 26.00 28.79 -11.02
C ASP A 98 26.69 28.75 -9.64
N HIS A 99 27.96 28.39 -9.56
CA HIS A 99 28.65 28.37 -8.27
C HIS A 99 28.70 29.77 -7.66
N VAL A 100 28.42 29.92 -6.37
CA VAL A 100 28.33 31.25 -5.72
C VAL A 100 29.59 32.09 -5.88
N SER A 101 30.77 31.44 -5.94
CA SER A 101 32.05 32.13 -6.17
C SER A 101 32.29 32.56 -7.62
N SER A 102 31.53 32.03 -8.58
CA SER A 102 31.62 32.35 -10.01
C SER A 102 30.77 33.58 -10.36
N VAL A 103 29.85 33.99 -9.47
CA VAL A 103 28.96 35.13 -9.68
C VAL A 103 29.66 36.44 -9.32
N PRO A 104 29.60 37.48 -10.18
CA PRO A 104 30.27 38.76 -9.90
C PRO A 104 29.76 39.45 -8.64
N ASN A 105 30.67 40.06 -7.90
CA ASN A 105 30.35 40.89 -6.73
C ASN A 105 29.45 42.08 -7.13
N GLY A 106 28.44 42.36 -6.30
CA GLY A 106 27.48 43.43 -6.52
C GLY A 106 26.14 43.12 -5.85
N VAL A 107 25.15 44.00 -5.99
CA VAL A 107 23.81 43.79 -5.37
C VAL A 107 23.18 42.48 -5.84
N LEU A 108 23.25 42.19 -7.15
CA LEU A 108 22.69 40.96 -7.71
C LEU A 108 23.48 39.72 -7.30
N GLY A 109 24.81 39.77 -7.24
CA GLY A 109 25.64 38.65 -6.79
C GLY A 109 25.44 38.32 -5.32
N PHE A 110 25.38 39.35 -4.47
CA PHE A 110 25.04 39.19 -3.05
C PHE A 110 23.63 38.62 -2.88
N THR A 111 22.65 39.08 -3.68
CA THR A 111 21.29 38.55 -3.65
C THR A 111 21.27 37.07 -4.08
N PHE A 112 22.02 36.71 -5.12
CA PHE A 112 22.15 35.33 -5.58
C PHE A 112 22.70 34.43 -4.47
N GLU A 113 23.81 34.83 -3.85
CA GLU A 113 24.46 34.06 -2.78
C GLU A 113 23.53 33.89 -1.57
N MET A 114 22.95 34.98 -1.07
CA MET A 114 22.07 34.93 0.10
C MET A 114 20.80 34.13 -0.17
N THR A 115 20.24 34.21 -1.38
CA THR A 115 19.06 33.41 -1.75
C THR A 115 19.40 31.95 -1.95
N ALA A 116 20.59 31.60 -2.47
CA ALA A 116 21.04 30.21 -2.55
C ALA A 116 21.16 29.56 -1.17
N VAL A 117 21.73 30.29 -0.19
CA VAL A 117 21.80 29.82 1.21
C VAL A 117 20.40 29.70 1.82
N ALA A 118 19.54 30.70 1.60
CA ALA A 118 18.17 30.68 2.13
C ALA A 118 17.37 29.49 1.58
N VAL A 119 17.44 29.25 0.26
CA VAL A 119 16.82 28.08 -0.40
C VAL A 119 17.30 26.78 0.24
N ALA A 120 18.62 26.59 0.38
CA ALA A 120 19.16 25.36 0.97
C ALA A 120 18.67 25.12 2.41
N LEU A 121 18.59 26.17 3.23
CA LEU A 121 18.07 26.06 4.60
C LEU A 121 16.57 25.74 4.63
N ILE A 122 15.79 26.39 3.76
CA ILE A 122 14.35 26.17 3.65
C ILE A 122 14.07 24.74 3.18
N ASP A 123 14.77 24.26 2.15
CA ASP A 123 14.64 22.90 1.64
C ASP A 123 15.02 21.84 2.69
N LEU A 124 16.06 22.09 3.48
CA LEU A 124 16.44 21.21 4.60
C LEU A 124 15.32 21.15 5.65
N VAL A 125 14.80 22.30 6.07
CA VAL A 125 13.69 22.36 7.04
C VAL A 125 12.43 21.70 6.46
N GLY A 126 12.12 21.93 5.18
CA GLY A 126 10.99 21.31 4.48
C GLY A 126 11.13 19.79 4.42
N SER A 127 12.32 19.28 4.13
CA SER A 127 12.62 17.85 4.11
C SER A 127 12.42 17.21 5.50
N ILE A 128 12.86 17.88 6.56
CA ILE A 128 12.67 17.41 7.94
C ILE A 128 11.19 17.42 8.32
N LEU A 129 10.47 18.52 8.08
CA LEU A 129 9.04 18.63 8.42
C LEU A 129 8.18 17.63 7.66
N GLY A 130 8.40 17.46 6.36
CA GLY A 130 7.70 16.44 5.58
C GLY A 130 8.05 15.03 6.07
N GLY A 131 9.31 14.79 6.46
CA GLY A 131 9.73 13.53 7.09
C GLY A 131 9.01 13.27 8.40
N LEU A 132 8.78 14.30 9.22
CA LEU A 132 7.97 14.20 10.44
C LEU A 132 6.50 13.92 10.15
N VAL A 133 5.93 14.45 9.06
CA VAL A 133 4.57 14.09 8.61
C VAL A 133 4.50 12.60 8.28
N ILE A 134 5.42 12.10 7.46
CA ILE A 134 5.51 10.69 7.09
C ILE A 134 5.70 9.81 8.34
N TRP A 135 6.60 10.22 9.23
CA TRP A 135 6.86 9.52 10.48
C TRP A 135 5.62 9.47 11.38
N ALA A 136 4.91 10.58 11.56
CA ALA A 136 3.71 10.65 12.39
C ALA A 136 2.57 9.75 11.88
N GLN A 137 2.46 9.59 10.55
CA GLN A 137 1.49 8.67 9.93
C GLN A 137 1.86 7.19 10.13
N THR A 138 3.14 6.90 10.25
CA THR A 138 3.67 5.53 10.38
C THR A 138 3.95 5.12 11.83
N SER A 139 3.97 6.07 12.78
CA SER A 139 4.33 5.84 14.19
C SER A 139 3.14 5.56 15.11
N ASN A 140 1.90 5.82 14.68
CA ASN A 140 0.69 5.78 15.53
C ASN A 140 -0.38 4.83 15.02
N LEU A 141 0.00 3.65 14.54
CA LEU A 141 -0.96 2.60 14.21
C LEU A 141 -1.25 1.82 15.48
N PRO A 142 -2.37 2.06 16.20
CA PRO A 142 -2.85 1.09 17.17
C PRO A 142 -3.16 -0.19 16.39
N VAL A 143 -2.35 -1.21 16.61
CA VAL A 143 -2.69 -2.59 16.22
C VAL A 143 -3.70 -3.02 17.28
N SER A 144 -4.97 -3.18 16.89
CA SER A 144 -5.98 -3.84 17.70
C SER A 144 -5.51 -5.27 17.93
N LEU A 145 -5.04 -5.54 19.14
CA LEU A 145 -4.61 -6.87 19.57
C LEU A 145 -5.87 -7.72 19.87
N ARG A 146 -6.77 -7.94 18.91
CA ARG A 146 -7.55 -9.20 18.94
C ARG A 146 -6.54 -10.30 18.62
N GLN A 147 -5.73 -10.63 19.62
CA GLN A 147 -4.71 -11.66 19.53
C GLN A 147 -5.37 -12.99 19.80
N SER A 148 -5.56 -13.74 18.73
CA SER A 148 -6.10 -15.10 18.79
C SER A 148 -5.03 -16.15 18.53
N GLY A 149 -3.94 -15.76 17.85
CA GLY A 149 -2.92 -16.70 17.41
C GLY A 149 -2.01 -17.23 18.52
N ARG A 150 -1.37 -18.37 18.24
CA ARG A 150 -0.40 -19.07 19.12
C ARG A 150 0.78 -18.20 19.56
N ILE A 151 1.14 -17.22 18.74
CA ILE A 151 2.19 -16.24 19.08
C ILE A 151 1.62 -14.84 18.97
N SER A 152 2.13 -13.94 19.82
CA SER A 152 1.75 -12.54 19.75
C SER A 152 2.29 -11.91 18.47
N GLY A 153 1.40 -11.21 17.77
CA GLY A 153 1.80 -10.32 16.66
C GLY A 153 2.81 -9.27 17.12
N LEU A 154 3.76 -8.91 16.25
CA LEU A 154 4.73 -7.86 16.58
C LEU A 154 4.03 -6.48 16.69
N PRO A 155 4.25 -5.73 17.78
CA PRO A 155 3.59 -4.44 18.02
C PRO A 155 4.19 -3.31 17.18
N SER A 156 3.38 -2.32 16.78
CA SER A 156 3.80 -1.15 15.96
C SER A 156 4.96 -0.30 16.53
N SER A 157 5.26 -0.40 17.83
CA SER A 157 6.30 0.35 18.51
C SER A 157 7.68 -0.32 18.39
N GLY A 158 8.63 0.35 17.72
CA GLY A 158 10.05 -0.05 17.68
C GLY A 158 10.61 -0.50 16.32
N PHE A 159 9.85 -0.39 15.24
CA PHE A 159 10.18 -1.04 13.97
C PHE A 159 11.19 -0.39 13.03
N ARG A 160 11.75 -1.24 12.15
CA ARG A 160 12.38 -0.88 10.88
C ARG A 160 11.36 -0.13 9.99
N PRO A 161 11.78 0.88 9.20
CA PRO A 161 10.87 1.71 8.39
C PRO A 161 9.91 0.93 7.50
N LEU A 162 10.39 -0.21 7.02
CA LEU A 162 9.73 -1.03 6.02
C LEU A 162 8.50 -1.78 6.61
N THR A 163 8.60 -2.40 7.79
CA THR A 163 7.45 -3.02 8.50
C THR A 163 6.37 -1.99 8.87
N ARG A 164 6.76 -0.73 9.13
CA ARG A 164 5.77 0.33 9.39
C ARG A 164 4.97 0.66 8.15
N PHE A 165 5.60 0.62 6.98
CA PHE A 165 4.93 0.86 5.71
C PHE A 165 3.87 -0.22 5.44
N THR A 166 4.18 -1.51 5.65
CA THR A 166 3.17 -2.58 5.47
C THR A 166 2.00 -2.41 6.42
N TYR A 167 2.25 -2.18 7.71
CA TYR A 167 1.16 -2.00 8.68
C TYR A 167 0.29 -0.79 8.33
N TRP A 168 0.91 0.31 7.90
CA TRP A 168 0.19 1.49 7.46
C TRP A 168 -0.68 1.18 6.23
N PHE A 169 -0.11 0.47 5.25
CA PHE A 169 -0.80 0.10 4.02
C PHE A 169 -1.98 -0.84 4.30
N SER A 170 -1.75 -1.91 5.08
CA SER A 170 -2.79 -2.84 5.51
C SER A 170 -3.91 -2.13 6.25
N LYS A 171 -3.60 -1.22 7.18
CA LYS A 171 -4.63 -0.43 7.88
C LYS A 171 -5.45 0.44 6.94
N ARG A 172 -4.85 0.97 5.87
CA ARG A 172 -5.56 1.82 4.92
C ARG A 172 -6.56 1.03 4.09
N ILE A 173 -6.24 -0.22 3.76
CA ILE A 173 -7.10 -1.12 3.00
C ILE A 173 -8.18 -1.71 3.91
N PHE A 174 -7.77 -2.35 5.01
CA PHE A 174 -8.66 -3.17 5.83
C PHE A 174 -9.22 -2.44 7.06
N GLY A 175 -8.90 -1.16 7.28
CA GLY A 175 -9.29 -0.37 8.46
C GLY A 175 -8.49 -0.69 9.74
N GLU A 176 -7.97 -1.91 9.85
CA GLU A 176 -7.03 -2.36 10.88
C GLU A 176 -5.87 -3.17 10.28
N VAL A 177 -4.88 -3.55 11.11
CA VAL A 177 -3.77 -4.40 10.65
C VAL A 177 -4.17 -5.85 10.91
N PRO A 178 -4.32 -6.70 9.87
CA PRO A 178 -4.65 -8.10 10.06
C PRO A 178 -3.61 -8.82 10.92
N GLU A 179 -4.06 -9.68 11.82
CA GLU A 179 -3.22 -10.48 12.72
C GLU A 179 -2.17 -11.31 11.96
N PRO A 180 -2.49 -11.97 10.81
CA PRO A 180 -1.48 -12.67 10.02
C PRO A 180 -0.30 -11.78 9.59
N VAL A 181 -0.56 -10.52 9.24
CA VAL A 181 0.50 -9.55 8.88
C VAL A 181 1.41 -9.29 10.06
N THR A 182 0.84 -9.19 11.26
CA THR A 182 1.61 -8.95 12.50
C THR A 182 2.43 -10.16 12.94
N ILE A 183 1.95 -11.37 12.65
CA ILE A 183 2.66 -12.63 12.91
C ILE A 183 3.77 -12.83 11.89
N MET A 184 3.51 -12.60 10.60
CA MET A 184 4.54 -12.66 9.55
C MET A 184 5.66 -11.64 9.77
N ALA A 185 5.39 -10.51 10.43
CA ALA A 185 6.41 -9.50 10.73
C ALA A 185 7.59 -10.03 11.57
N HIS A 186 7.42 -11.14 12.30
CA HIS A 186 8.54 -11.85 12.95
C HIS A 186 9.61 -12.31 11.95
N ASN A 187 9.25 -12.51 10.68
CA ASN A 187 10.16 -12.75 9.58
C ASN A 187 9.87 -11.79 8.41
N ASN A 188 10.65 -10.70 8.32
CA ASN A 188 10.49 -9.71 7.27
C ASN A 188 10.57 -10.27 5.85
N GLN A 189 11.44 -11.24 5.57
CA GLN A 189 11.56 -11.80 4.22
C GLN A 189 10.26 -12.50 3.79
N ILE A 190 9.62 -13.22 4.72
CA ILE A 190 8.34 -13.88 4.48
C ILE A 190 7.23 -12.84 4.35
N LEU A 191 7.14 -11.87 5.27
CA LEU A 191 6.16 -10.78 5.16
C LEU A 191 6.22 -10.09 3.78
N TRP A 192 7.42 -9.78 3.30
CA TRP A 192 7.63 -9.15 1.99
C TRP A 192 7.31 -10.06 0.83
N GLY A 193 7.74 -11.32 0.88
CA GLY A 193 7.41 -12.30 -0.15
C GLY A 193 5.90 -12.48 -0.30
N THR A 194 5.20 -12.66 0.82
CA THR A 194 3.73 -12.76 0.84
C THR A 194 3.09 -11.47 0.33
N SER A 195 3.50 -10.29 0.80
CA SER A 195 2.93 -9.02 0.32
C SER A 195 3.18 -8.78 -1.17
N ALA A 196 4.36 -9.15 -1.68
CA ALA A 196 4.66 -9.04 -3.10
C ALA A 196 3.80 -9.98 -3.96
N PHE A 197 3.51 -11.17 -3.46
CA PHE A 197 2.62 -12.12 -4.12
C PHE A 197 1.16 -11.64 -4.13
N GLU A 198 0.64 -11.14 -3.00
CA GLU A 198 -0.69 -10.50 -2.92
C GLU A 198 -0.81 -9.38 -3.96
N MET A 199 0.18 -8.48 -4.02
CA MET A 199 0.22 -7.38 -4.99
C MET A 199 0.38 -7.84 -6.45
N ALA A 200 0.87 -9.06 -6.68
CA ALA A 200 0.95 -9.63 -8.02
C ALA A 200 -0.41 -10.21 -8.42
N LEU A 201 -1.10 -10.91 -7.52
CA LEU A 201 -2.44 -11.45 -7.74
C LEU A 201 -3.50 -10.36 -7.94
N ASP A 202 -3.48 -9.30 -7.12
CA ASP A 202 -4.41 -8.16 -7.23
C ASP A 202 -4.23 -7.40 -8.56
N ARG A 203 -3.01 -7.40 -9.11
CA ARG A 203 -2.72 -6.80 -10.42
C ARG A 203 -2.94 -7.74 -11.58
N ALA A 204 -3.00 -9.04 -11.32
CA ALA A 204 -3.34 -10.04 -12.31
C ALA A 204 -4.82 -9.83 -12.63
N GLY A 205 -5.08 -9.37 -13.86
CA GLY A 205 -6.41 -8.95 -14.31
C GLY A 205 -6.89 -9.81 -15.48
N HIS A 206 -6.47 -11.08 -15.52
CA HIS A 206 -6.91 -12.03 -16.53
C HIS A 206 -8.27 -12.63 -16.17
N VAL A 207 -8.52 -12.93 -14.89
CA VAL A 207 -9.77 -13.56 -14.43
C VAL A 207 -10.71 -12.51 -13.82
N ASP A 208 -12.01 -12.67 -14.05
CA ASP A 208 -13.03 -11.84 -13.37
C ASP A 208 -12.88 -11.91 -11.84
N GLU A 209 -12.81 -10.75 -11.21
CA GLU A 209 -12.50 -10.64 -9.78
C GLU A 209 -13.54 -11.33 -8.89
N ARG A 210 -14.82 -11.39 -9.31
CA ARG A 210 -15.86 -12.08 -8.55
C ARG A 210 -15.69 -13.59 -8.62
N LEU A 211 -15.29 -14.13 -9.78
CA LEU A 211 -14.98 -15.56 -9.91
C LEU A 211 -13.76 -15.92 -9.06
N LYS A 212 -12.71 -15.09 -9.11
CA LYS A 212 -11.50 -15.25 -8.29
C LYS A 212 -11.86 -15.28 -6.81
N GLU A 213 -12.62 -14.30 -6.32
CA GLU A 213 -13.03 -14.25 -4.91
C GLU A 213 -13.91 -15.43 -4.50
N LEU A 214 -14.87 -15.86 -5.34
CA LEU A 214 -15.67 -17.05 -5.07
C LEU A 214 -14.81 -18.30 -4.88
N THR A 215 -13.78 -18.51 -5.73
CA THR A 215 -12.88 -19.66 -5.60
C THR A 215 -11.97 -19.59 -4.40
N VAL A 216 -11.45 -18.41 -4.07
CA VAL A 216 -10.64 -18.16 -2.87
C VAL A 216 -11.48 -18.43 -1.62
N LEU A 217 -12.68 -17.83 -1.52
CA LEU A 217 -13.57 -18.06 -0.40
C LEU A 217 -13.98 -19.54 -0.26
N LYS A 218 -14.17 -20.25 -1.38
CA LYS A 218 -14.44 -21.69 -1.36
C LYS A 218 -13.25 -22.49 -0.84
N ALA A 219 -12.04 -22.19 -1.32
CA ALA A 219 -10.81 -22.84 -0.84
C ALA A 219 -10.61 -22.63 0.67
N ALA A 220 -10.83 -21.40 1.17
CA ALA A 220 -10.81 -21.06 2.59
C ALA A 220 -11.77 -21.92 3.42
N LYS A 221 -13.00 -22.14 2.92
CA LYS A 221 -14.02 -22.98 3.57
C LYS A 221 -13.66 -24.46 3.58
N VAL A 222 -13.14 -24.99 2.47
CA VAL A 222 -12.71 -26.39 2.35
C VAL A 222 -11.59 -26.70 3.35
N ILE A 223 -10.64 -25.76 3.52
CA ILE A 223 -9.52 -25.92 4.45
C ILE A 223 -9.93 -25.65 5.90
N GLY A 224 -10.99 -24.86 6.11
CA GLY A 224 -11.49 -24.50 7.44
C GLY A 224 -10.72 -23.36 8.10
N CYS A 225 -10.38 -22.30 7.35
CA CYS A 225 -9.72 -21.10 7.90
C CYS A 225 -10.73 -20.03 8.35
N ASP A 226 -10.98 -19.94 9.66
CA ASP A 226 -11.91 -18.94 10.26
C ASP A 226 -11.59 -17.49 9.82
N PHE A 227 -10.31 -17.11 9.89
CA PHE A 227 -9.86 -15.76 9.49
C PHE A 227 -10.10 -15.49 8.00
N CYS A 228 -9.78 -16.46 7.15
CA CYS A 228 -9.83 -16.31 5.70
C CYS A 228 -11.28 -16.23 5.21
N VAL A 229 -12.18 -17.01 5.82
CA VAL A 229 -13.63 -16.92 5.54
C VAL A 229 -14.18 -15.57 5.99
N ASP A 230 -13.74 -15.05 7.12
CA ASP A 230 -14.19 -13.76 7.64
C ASP A 230 -13.79 -12.58 6.73
N ILE A 231 -12.51 -12.48 6.37
CA ILE A 231 -12.04 -11.41 5.48
C ILE A 231 -12.58 -11.58 4.05
N GLY A 232 -12.55 -12.79 3.48
CA GLY A 232 -13.05 -13.05 2.13
C GLY A 232 -14.55 -12.84 2.01
N THR A 233 -15.33 -13.07 3.08
CA THR A 233 -16.76 -12.71 3.07
C THR A 233 -16.97 -11.19 2.97
N SER A 234 -16.14 -10.39 3.65
CA SER A 234 -16.19 -8.93 3.52
C SER A 234 -15.80 -8.48 2.12
N GLU A 235 -14.71 -9.03 1.57
CA GLU A 235 -14.22 -8.71 0.22
C GLU A 235 -15.25 -9.11 -0.85
N ALA A 236 -15.87 -10.28 -0.71
CA ALA A 236 -16.93 -10.72 -1.60
C ALA A 236 -18.16 -9.79 -1.57
N GLN A 237 -18.52 -9.25 -0.40
CA GLN A 237 -19.59 -8.26 -0.28
C GLN A 237 -19.22 -6.94 -0.97
N ASP A 238 -17.97 -6.49 -0.84
CA ASP A 238 -17.46 -5.28 -1.51
C ASP A 238 -17.46 -5.44 -3.05
N LEU A 239 -17.22 -6.65 -3.55
CA LEU A 239 -17.34 -7.02 -4.97
C LEU A 239 -18.80 -7.24 -5.44
N GLY A 240 -19.76 -7.10 -4.53
CA GLY A 240 -21.19 -7.23 -4.81
C GLY A 240 -21.62 -8.66 -5.11
N ILE A 241 -20.92 -9.68 -4.60
CA ILE A 241 -21.36 -11.07 -4.69
C ILE A 241 -22.70 -11.20 -3.92
N PRO A 242 -23.77 -11.70 -4.56
CA PRO A 242 -25.07 -11.87 -3.94
C PRO A 242 -24.98 -12.58 -2.59
N HIS A 243 -25.73 -12.05 -1.64
CA HIS A 243 -25.82 -12.64 -0.32
C HIS A 243 -26.27 -14.13 -0.38
N GLU A 244 -27.17 -14.45 -1.31
CA GLU A 244 -27.61 -15.83 -1.56
C GLU A 244 -26.44 -16.74 -1.95
N GLN A 245 -25.57 -16.34 -2.88
CA GLN A 245 -24.38 -17.13 -3.24
C GLN A 245 -23.48 -17.38 -2.01
N LEU A 246 -23.24 -16.37 -1.18
CA LEU A 246 -22.42 -16.53 0.04
C LEU A 246 -23.05 -17.51 1.04
N ALA A 247 -24.37 -17.48 1.22
CA ALA A 247 -25.09 -18.40 2.10
C ALA A 247 -25.07 -19.85 1.57
N GLU A 248 -25.16 -19.98 0.24
CA GLU A 248 -25.31 -21.25 -0.47
C GLU A 248 -23.99 -21.92 -0.86
N LEU A 249 -22.84 -21.25 -0.65
CA LEU A 249 -21.51 -21.70 -1.09
C LEU A 249 -21.10 -23.10 -0.63
N HIS A 250 -21.65 -23.57 0.50
CA HIS A 250 -21.41 -24.92 1.03
C HIS A 250 -22.16 -26.02 0.25
N ARG A 251 -23.21 -25.67 -0.50
CA ARG A 251 -24.08 -26.55 -1.31
C ARG A 251 -24.22 -26.03 -2.74
N PHE A 252 -23.11 -25.53 -3.29
CA PHE A 252 -23.09 -24.81 -4.56
C PHE A 252 -23.50 -25.68 -5.76
N GLU A 253 -23.33 -27.01 -5.68
CA GLU A 253 -23.74 -27.95 -6.73
C GLU A 253 -25.27 -28.03 -6.86
N GLU A 254 -25.99 -27.97 -5.74
CA GLU A 254 -27.45 -28.07 -5.71
C GLU A 254 -28.16 -26.72 -5.74
N SER A 255 -27.43 -25.61 -5.62
CA SER A 255 -28.00 -24.28 -5.49
C SER A 255 -28.23 -23.61 -6.84
N ASP A 256 -29.41 -23.02 -7.02
CA ASP A 256 -29.76 -22.19 -8.18
C ASP A 256 -29.06 -20.82 -8.18
N ALA A 257 -28.33 -20.49 -7.11
CA ALA A 257 -27.60 -19.23 -6.98
C ALA A 257 -26.36 -19.14 -7.88
N PHE A 258 -25.88 -20.26 -8.42
CA PHE A 258 -24.67 -20.35 -9.21
C PHE A 258 -24.97 -20.78 -10.65
N ASN A 259 -24.28 -20.17 -11.61
CA ASN A 259 -24.28 -20.63 -13.00
C ASN A 259 -23.24 -21.75 -13.22
N GLU A 260 -23.25 -22.36 -14.41
CA GLU A 260 -22.35 -23.48 -14.73
C GLU A 260 -20.86 -23.15 -14.61
N LEU A 261 -20.45 -21.94 -15.02
CA LEU A 261 -19.06 -21.50 -14.92
C LEU A 261 -18.65 -21.31 -13.46
N GLU A 262 -19.52 -20.71 -12.65
CA GLU A 262 -19.30 -20.55 -11.21
C GLU A 262 -19.18 -21.92 -10.52
N ARG A 263 -20.06 -22.88 -10.85
CA ARG A 263 -19.95 -24.25 -10.30
C ARG A 263 -18.65 -24.93 -10.74
N LEU A 264 -18.23 -24.76 -11.99
CA LEU A 264 -16.97 -25.31 -12.50
C LEU A 264 -15.76 -24.79 -11.72
N VAL A 265 -15.65 -23.48 -11.51
CA VAL A 265 -14.51 -22.92 -10.76
C VAL A 265 -14.56 -23.27 -9.28
N LEU A 266 -15.76 -23.43 -8.70
CA LEU A 266 -15.93 -23.91 -7.32
C LEU A 266 -15.53 -25.38 -7.16
N ARG A 267 -15.88 -26.25 -8.12
CA ARG A 267 -15.36 -27.64 -8.17
C ARG A 267 -13.84 -27.66 -8.23
N TYR A 268 -13.26 -26.80 -9.07
CA TYR A 268 -11.81 -26.68 -9.18
C TYR A 268 -11.16 -26.26 -7.85
N ALA A 269 -11.73 -25.26 -7.18
CA ALA A 269 -11.27 -24.82 -5.86
C ALA A 269 -11.30 -25.95 -4.81
N VAL A 270 -12.36 -26.78 -4.81
CA VAL A 270 -12.47 -27.96 -3.94
C VAL A 270 -11.39 -28.99 -4.26
N ALA A 271 -11.23 -29.34 -5.54
CA ALA A 271 -10.26 -30.33 -6.01
C ALA A 271 -8.81 -29.98 -5.61
N VAL A 272 -8.42 -28.72 -5.81
CA VAL A 272 -7.08 -28.21 -5.47
C VAL A 272 -6.86 -28.13 -3.95
N SER A 273 -7.90 -27.85 -3.17
CA SER A 273 -7.79 -27.55 -1.72
C SER A 273 -8.04 -28.75 -0.80
N THR A 274 -8.63 -29.83 -1.31
CA THR A 274 -8.84 -31.07 -0.54
C THR A 274 -7.50 -31.68 -0.12
N THR A 275 -7.48 -32.45 0.97
CA THR A 275 -6.29 -33.15 1.46
C THR A 275 -6.57 -34.66 1.57
N PRO A 276 -5.92 -35.52 0.75
CA PRO A 276 -4.96 -35.18 -0.28
C PRO A 276 -5.60 -34.38 -1.44
N THR A 277 -4.79 -33.58 -2.13
CA THR A 277 -5.24 -32.86 -3.34
C THR A 277 -5.62 -33.87 -4.41
N ASP A 278 -6.77 -33.65 -5.05
CA ASP A 278 -7.33 -34.56 -6.05
C ASP A 278 -7.94 -33.75 -7.19
N VAL A 279 -7.14 -33.53 -8.25
CA VAL A 279 -7.55 -32.81 -9.46
C VAL A 279 -7.72 -33.84 -10.58
N PRO A 280 -8.96 -34.17 -11.00
CA PRO A 280 -9.19 -35.16 -12.04
C PRO A 280 -8.58 -34.76 -13.39
N ASP A 281 -8.07 -35.74 -14.15
CA ASP A 281 -7.40 -35.49 -15.44
C ASP A 281 -8.24 -34.65 -16.42
N GLY A 282 -9.56 -34.90 -16.49
CA GLY A 282 -10.46 -34.18 -17.39
C GLY A 282 -10.86 -32.77 -16.93
N MET A 283 -10.49 -32.37 -15.71
CA MET A 283 -10.86 -31.05 -15.17
C MET A 283 -10.13 -29.92 -15.88
N TYR A 284 -8.89 -30.14 -16.30
CA TYR A 284 -8.16 -29.17 -17.11
C TYR A 284 -8.84 -28.95 -18.46
N ASP A 285 -9.25 -30.02 -19.14
CA ASP A 285 -9.94 -29.93 -20.43
C ASP A 285 -11.25 -29.14 -20.30
N GLU A 286 -12.05 -29.40 -19.26
CA GLU A 286 -13.29 -28.66 -18.99
C GLU A 286 -13.02 -27.17 -18.74
N LEU A 287 -12.05 -26.83 -17.90
CA LEU A 287 -11.67 -25.44 -17.63
C LEU A 287 -11.13 -24.72 -18.87
N SER A 288 -10.35 -25.41 -19.70
CA SER A 288 -9.77 -24.87 -20.93
C SER A 288 -10.81 -24.47 -21.99
N THR A 289 -12.06 -24.92 -21.84
CA THR A 289 -13.17 -24.45 -22.70
C THR A 289 -13.65 -23.05 -22.35
N ASN A 290 -13.35 -22.56 -21.14
CA ASN A 290 -13.81 -21.26 -20.63
C ASN A 290 -12.65 -20.30 -20.33
N PHE A 291 -11.45 -20.81 -20.08
CA PHE A 291 -10.27 -20.04 -19.67
C PHE A 291 -9.08 -20.33 -20.58
N ASP A 292 -8.32 -19.29 -20.92
CA ASP A 292 -7.02 -19.42 -21.55
C ASP A 292 -5.92 -19.82 -20.53
N GLU A 293 -4.70 -20.07 -21.02
CA GLU A 293 -3.59 -20.50 -20.17
C GLU A 293 -3.21 -19.46 -19.10
N ALA A 294 -3.33 -18.16 -19.39
CA ALA A 294 -2.99 -17.11 -18.45
C ALA A 294 -4.06 -16.99 -17.36
N GLU A 295 -5.34 -17.07 -17.72
CA GLU A 295 -6.47 -17.13 -16.80
C GLU A 295 -6.38 -18.36 -15.89
N MET A 296 -6.03 -19.52 -16.45
CA MET A 296 -5.82 -20.74 -15.68
C MET A 296 -4.69 -20.62 -14.67
N VAL A 297 -3.56 -20.01 -15.05
CA VAL A 297 -2.45 -19.75 -14.13
C VAL A 297 -2.88 -18.80 -13.02
N GLU A 298 -3.59 -17.72 -13.33
CA GLU A 298 -4.07 -16.75 -12.35
C GLU A 298 -5.07 -17.38 -11.36
N LEU A 299 -6.06 -18.12 -11.85
CA LEU A 299 -7.05 -18.82 -11.03
C LEU A 299 -6.40 -19.86 -10.11
N THR A 300 -5.49 -20.66 -10.65
CA THR A 300 -4.75 -21.67 -9.88
C THR A 300 -3.88 -21.01 -8.81
N ALA A 301 -3.19 -19.91 -9.16
CA ALA A 301 -2.34 -19.19 -8.22
C ALA A 301 -3.15 -18.58 -7.07
N ALA A 302 -4.35 -18.05 -7.34
CA ALA A 302 -5.25 -17.53 -6.30
C ALA A 302 -5.67 -18.65 -5.30
N ILE A 303 -6.09 -19.81 -5.81
CA ILE A 303 -6.49 -20.95 -4.97
C ILE A 303 -5.30 -21.52 -4.19
N ALA A 304 -4.14 -21.67 -4.82
CA ALA A 304 -2.93 -22.18 -4.18
C ALA A 304 -2.41 -21.20 -3.10
N PHE A 305 -2.53 -19.90 -3.34
CA PHE A 305 -2.14 -18.90 -2.37
C PHE A 305 -3.11 -18.85 -1.18
N GLU A 306 -4.41 -19.06 -1.41
CA GLU A 306 -5.36 -19.28 -0.32
C GLU A 306 -5.01 -20.53 0.49
N ASN A 307 -4.58 -21.61 -0.16
CA ASN A 307 -4.07 -22.79 0.55
C ASN A 307 -2.88 -22.46 1.46
N TYR A 308 -1.97 -21.59 1.02
CA TYR A 308 -0.88 -21.08 1.85
C TYR A 308 -1.41 -20.25 3.03
N ARG A 309 -2.29 -19.27 2.78
CA ARG A 309 -2.87 -18.39 3.82
C ARG A 309 -3.63 -19.19 4.86
N ALA A 310 -4.54 -20.06 4.42
CA ALA A 310 -5.36 -20.89 5.28
C ALA A 310 -4.53 -21.81 6.17
N ARG A 311 -3.54 -22.53 5.61
CA ARG A 311 -2.67 -23.42 6.39
C ARG A 311 -1.74 -22.66 7.33
N PHE A 312 -1.22 -21.49 6.91
CA PHE A 312 -0.43 -20.62 7.77
C PHE A 312 -1.27 -20.15 8.98
N ASN A 313 -2.46 -19.63 8.72
CA ASN A 313 -3.37 -19.13 9.75
C ASN A 313 -3.80 -20.26 10.69
N HIS A 314 -4.09 -21.45 10.16
CA HIS A 314 -4.43 -22.62 10.95
C HIS A 314 -3.27 -23.06 11.86
N ALA A 315 -2.04 -23.11 11.35
CA ALA A 315 -0.85 -23.48 12.12
C ALA A 315 -0.63 -22.52 13.31
N PHE A 316 -0.92 -21.24 13.12
CA PHE A 316 -0.84 -20.21 14.14
C PHE A 316 -2.16 -19.99 14.91
N GLU A 317 -3.20 -20.82 14.73
CA GLU A 317 -4.53 -20.68 15.38
C GLU A 317 -5.17 -19.29 15.25
N ILE A 318 -4.92 -18.60 14.13
CA ILE A 318 -5.50 -17.28 13.88
C ILE A 318 -7.01 -17.44 13.61
N LYS A 319 -7.81 -16.66 14.34
CA LYS A 319 -9.27 -16.66 14.30
C LYS A 319 -9.81 -15.45 13.54
N SER A 320 -11.12 -15.48 13.29
CA SER A 320 -11.85 -14.33 12.76
C SER A 320 -11.61 -13.07 13.59
N GLN A 321 -11.44 -11.94 12.90
CA GLN A 321 -11.23 -10.62 13.50
C GLN A 321 -12.47 -9.73 13.44
N GLY A 322 -13.52 -10.20 12.78
CA GLY A 322 -14.80 -9.54 12.62
C GLY A 322 -14.86 -8.62 11.40
N PHE A 323 -14.13 -8.93 10.34
CA PHE A 323 -14.24 -8.19 9.07
C PHE A 323 -15.65 -8.26 8.50
N SER A 324 -16.31 -9.41 8.66
CA SER A 324 -17.69 -9.66 8.29
C SER A 324 -18.71 -9.40 9.42
N GLU A 325 -18.31 -8.86 10.59
CA GLU A 325 -19.23 -8.59 11.71
C GLU A 325 -20.35 -7.61 11.27
N GLY A 326 -21.60 -8.09 11.26
CA GLY A 326 -22.77 -7.35 10.77
C GLY A 326 -23.31 -7.83 9.41
N GLY A 327 -22.59 -8.71 8.72
CA GLY A 327 -23.03 -9.46 7.54
C GLY A 327 -23.35 -10.93 7.85
N LEU A 328 -23.63 -11.74 6.82
CA LEU A 328 -23.82 -13.18 6.99
C LEU A 328 -22.45 -13.88 7.03
N CYS A 329 -22.17 -14.61 8.10
CA CYS A 329 -21.03 -15.51 8.20
C CYS A 329 -21.38 -16.86 7.53
N PRO A 330 -20.76 -17.23 6.39
CA PRO A 330 -21.05 -18.49 5.72
C PRO A 330 -20.67 -19.68 6.60
N ARG A 331 -21.58 -20.64 6.79
CA ARG A 331 -21.35 -21.85 7.62
C ARG A 331 -20.10 -22.61 7.14
N MET A 332 -19.18 -22.92 8.05
CA MET A 332 -17.99 -23.74 7.77
C MET A 332 -18.37 -25.12 7.25
N GLU A 333 -17.58 -25.69 6.33
CA GLU A 333 -17.75 -27.08 5.90
C GLU A 333 -17.25 -28.03 6.99
N GLU A 334 -17.94 -29.16 7.16
CA GLU A 334 -17.47 -30.19 8.06
C GLU A 334 -16.20 -30.82 7.47
N PRO A 335 -15.11 -30.96 8.25
CA PRO A 335 -13.90 -31.59 7.76
C PRO A 335 -14.21 -33.02 7.31
N PRO A 336 -13.55 -33.54 6.25
CA PRO A 336 -13.74 -34.92 5.83
C PRO A 336 -13.44 -35.86 7.01
N THR A 337 -14.34 -36.81 7.24
CA THR A 337 -14.17 -37.82 8.29
C THR A 337 -12.91 -38.62 8.01
N VAL A 338 -11.90 -38.45 8.86
CA VAL A 338 -10.73 -39.32 8.89
C VAL A 338 -11.21 -40.70 9.33
N GLN A 339 -11.28 -41.66 8.40
CA GLN A 339 -11.41 -43.06 8.77
C GLN A 339 -10.08 -43.49 9.39
N GLU A 340 -10.10 -43.83 10.69
CA GLU A 340 -8.96 -44.42 11.41
C GLU A 340 -8.58 -45.81 10.87
#